data_AF-A0A2M8Q7L3-F1
#
_entry.id   AF-A0A2M8Q7L3-F1
#
_cell.length_a   1.000
_cell.length_b   1.000
_cell.length_c   1.000
_cell.angle_alpha   90.00
_cell.angle_beta   90.00
_cell.angle_gamma   90.00
#
_symmetry.space_group_name_H-M   'P 1'
#
loop_
_entity.id
_entity.type
_entity.pdbx_description
1 polymer ?
#
loop_
_entity_poly.entity_id
_entity_poly.type
_entity_poly.pdbx_seq_one_letter_code
_entity_poly.pdbx_strand_id
1 'polypeptide(L)'
;VYAWIEAENPNLFAQVRRAIAEGRWHVVNGMVVQPDMNLPCGESFVRQALLGKKYMRSRLGVEPTVAYCVDSFGHAGALPQILRGCGFDSYVFMRPGPHEKTLPASVFWWQGPDGSRILAFRITNSYTTRTVDQEAHILAAVAAKPAQLDATMCFF
;
A
#
# COMPACT_ATOMS: atom_id res chain seq x y z
N VAL A 1 -7.82 -5.31 -11.62
CA VAL A 1 -9.18 -5.18 -11.03
C VAL A 1 -10.03 -4.14 -11.76
N TYR A 2 -9.72 -2.83 -11.69
CA TYR A 2 -10.59 -1.81 -12.29
C TYR A 2 -10.85 -1.96 -13.79
N ALA A 3 -9.85 -2.38 -14.57
CA ALA A 3 -10.01 -2.65 -16.01
C ALA A 3 -11.02 -3.78 -16.28
N TRP A 4 -11.05 -4.81 -15.43
CA TRP A 4 -12.04 -5.88 -15.53
C TRP A 4 -13.43 -5.38 -15.14
N ILE A 5 -13.55 -4.56 -14.08
CA ILE A 5 -14.84 -3.96 -13.71
C ILE A 5 -15.37 -3.08 -14.85
N GLU A 6 -14.51 -2.26 -15.47
CA GLU A 6 -14.87 -1.41 -16.61
C GLU A 6 -15.40 -2.25 -17.79
N ALA A 7 -14.75 -3.36 -18.12
CA ALA A 7 -15.13 -4.22 -19.23
C ALA A 7 -16.40 -5.03 -18.96
N GLU A 8 -16.52 -5.64 -17.78
CA GLU A 8 -17.59 -6.58 -17.43
C GLU A 8 -18.85 -5.88 -16.91
N ASN A 9 -18.71 -4.74 -16.22
CA ASN A 9 -19.84 -4.02 -15.64
C ASN A 9 -19.61 -2.49 -15.64
N PRO A 10 -19.87 -1.82 -16.78
CA PRO A 10 -19.69 -0.38 -16.91
C PRO A 10 -20.51 0.46 -15.91
N ASN A 11 -21.69 -0.02 -15.50
CA ASN A 11 -22.52 0.65 -14.50
C ASN A 11 -21.86 0.64 -13.12
N LEU A 12 -21.34 -0.52 -12.70
CA LEU A 12 -20.56 -0.62 -11.46
C LEU A 12 -19.29 0.25 -11.54
N PHE A 13 -18.61 0.26 -12.69
CA PHE A 13 -17.44 1.12 -12.89
C PHE A 13 -17.77 2.61 -12.72
N ALA A 14 -18.91 3.07 -13.25
CA ALA A 14 -19.38 4.43 -13.06
C ALA A 14 -19.68 4.76 -11.59
N GLN A 15 -20.25 3.81 -10.83
CA GLN A 15 -20.47 3.96 -9.39
C GLN A 15 -19.15 4.06 -8.61
N VAL A 16 -18.15 3.24 -8.96
CA VAL A 16 -16.81 3.31 -8.37
C VAL A 16 -16.18 4.67 -8.64
N ARG A 17 -16.22 5.15 -9.90
CA ARG A 17 -15.69 6.48 -10.26
C ARG A 17 -16.39 7.59 -9.48
N ARG A 18 -17.70 7.51 -9.31
CA ARG A 18 -18.47 8.46 -8.51
C ARG A 18 -18.03 8.43 -7.03
N ALA A 19 -17.88 7.25 -6.45
CA ALA A 19 -17.41 7.13 -5.06
C ALA A 19 -15.98 7.68 -4.87
N ILE A 20 -15.11 7.53 -5.87
CA ILE A 20 -13.77 8.14 -5.88
C ILE A 20 -13.88 9.68 -5.93
N ALA A 21 -14.71 10.23 -6.84
CA ALA A 21 -14.90 11.68 -6.96
C ALA A 21 -15.53 12.31 -5.70
N GLU A 22 -16.38 11.56 -4.99
CA GLU A 22 -16.97 11.95 -3.70
C GLU A 22 -16.00 11.78 -2.52
N GLY A 23 -14.79 11.27 -2.74
CA GLY A 23 -13.80 11.05 -1.67
C GLY A 23 -14.15 9.91 -0.71
N ARG A 24 -15.09 9.03 -1.08
CA ARG A 24 -15.49 7.87 -0.27
C ARG A 24 -14.66 6.61 -0.58
N TRP A 25 -13.97 6.62 -1.73
CA TRP A 25 -13.13 5.51 -2.18
C TRP A 25 -11.74 6.03 -2.54
N HIS A 26 -10.75 5.67 -1.73
CA HIS A 26 -9.35 6.03 -1.97
C HIS A 26 -8.63 4.89 -2.70
N VAL A 27 -8.03 5.20 -3.86
CA VAL A 27 -7.26 4.21 -4.63
C VAL A 27 -5.81 4.24 -4.16
N VAL A 28 -5.27 3.07 -3.82
CA VAL A 28 -3.88 2.86 -3.38
C VAL A 28 -3.12 1.92 -4.32
N ASN A 29 -1.85 1.66 -3.99
CA ASN A 29 -0.86 0.85 -4.68
C ASN A 29 -0.32 1.43 -5.99
N GLY A 30 -1.17 1.89 -6.91
CA GLY A 30 -0.74 2.44 -8.21
C GLY A 30 -0.08 1.43 -9.18
N MET A 31 0.28 0.23 -8.73
CA MET A 31 0.79 -0.87 -9.55
C MET A 31 -0.35 -1.68 -10.20
N VAL A 32 -0.05 -2.46 -11.25
CA VAL A 32 -1.06 -3.29 -11.94
C VAL A 32 -1.62 -4.37 -11.00
N VAL A 33 -0.76 -4.95 -10.17
CA VAL A 33 -1.09 -5.93 -9.12
C VAL A 33 -0.33 -5.58 -7.82
N GLN A 34 -0.50 -6.37 -6.76
CA GLN A 34 0.42 -6.42 -5.63
C GLN A 34 1.47 -7.49 -5.95
N PRO A 35 2.66 -7.15 -6.50
CA PRO A 35 3.63 -8.16 -6.90
C PRO A 35 4.36 -8.75 -5.68
N ASP A 36 5.09 -9.84 -5.91
CA ASP A 36 6.20 -10.18 -5.02
C ASP A 36 7.20 -9.02 -4.99
N MET A 37 7.79 -8.76 -3.82
CA MET A 37 8.62 -7.57 -3.58
C MET A 37 10.10 -7.91 -3.44
N ASN A 38 10.53 -9.12 -3.84
CA ASN A 38 11.92 -9.55 -3.87
C ASN A 38 12.38 -10.02 -5.26
N LEU A 39 11.57 -10.84 -5.94
CA LEU A 39 11.94 -11.54 -7.18
C LEU A 39 11.96 -10.66 -8.43
N PRO A 40 11.00 -9.74 -8.66
CA PRO A 40 11.01 -8.91 -9.86
C PRO A 40 12.26 -8.03 -9.92
N CYS A 41 12.80 -7.85 -11.13
CA CYS A 41 13.86 -6.87 -11.34
C CYS A 41 13.33 -5.43 -11.20
N GLY A 42 14.24 -4.47 -11.04
CA GLY A 42 13.89 -3.05 -10.90
C GLY A 42 12.97 -2.52 -12.01
N GLU A 43 13.28 -2.84 -13.28
CA GLU A 43 12.46 -2.43 -14.43
C GLU A 43 11.04 -2.99 -14.36
N SER A 44 10.86 -4.22 -13.86
CA SER A 44 9.53 -4.81 -13.67
C SER A 44 8.70 -4.01 -12.67
N PHE A 45 9.27 -3.54 -11.56
CA PHE A 45 8.57 -2.65 -10.63
C PHE A 45 8.21 -1.31 -11.26
N VAL A 46 9.13 -0.72 -12.03
CA VAL A 46 8.86 0.54 -12.77
C VAL A 46 7.71 0.35 -13.74
N ARG A 47 7.66 -0.77 -14.48
CA ARG A 47 6.57 -1.08 -15.41
C ARG A 47 5.24 -1.33 -14.72
N GLN A 48 5.26 -2.02 -13.58
CA GLN A 48 4.07 -2.20 -12.74
C GLN A 48 3.44 -0.85 -12.37
N ALA A 49 4.24 0.09 -11.86
CA ALA A 49 3.77 1.41 -11.49
C ALA A 49 3.36 2.25 -12.72
N LEU A 50 4.15 2.26 -13.78
CA LEU A 50 3.89 3.04 -15.00
C LEU A 50 2.55 2.65 -15.63
N LEU A 51 2.31 1.35 -15.83
CA LEU A 51 1.10 0.84 -16.46
C LEU A 51 -0.12 1.05 -15.56
N GLY A 52 0.01 0.74 -14.26
CA GLY A 52 -1.07 0.90 -13.28
C GLY A 52 -1.50 2.36 -13.13
N LYS A 53 -0.55 3.27 -12.88
CA LYS A 53 -0.82 4.71 -12.74
C LYS A 53 -1.35 5.33 -14.03
N LYS A 54 -0.86 4.92 -15.21
CA LYS A 54 -1.40 5.38 -16.49
C LYS A 54 -2.89 5.06 -16.62
N TYR A 55 -3.29 3.83 -16.26
CA TYR A 55 -4.70 3.43 -16.29
C TYR A 55 -5.52 4.21 -15.25
N MET A 56 -5.06 4.30 -14.01
CA MET A 56 -5.79 4.99 -12.94
C MET A 56 -5.97 6.48 -13.27
N ARG A 57 -4.96 7.14 -13.81
CA ARG A 57 -5.06 8.54 -14.25
C ARG A 57 -6.07 8.70 -15.39
N SER A 58 -6.02 7.86 -16.42
CA SER A 58 -6.90 8.03 -17.59
C SER A 58 -8.34 7.61 -17.35
N ARG A 59 -8.58 6.61 -16.48
CA ARG A 59 -9.91 6.02 -16.27
C ARG A 59 -10.58 6.41 -14.97
N LEU A 60 -9.80 6.59 -13.90
CA LEU A 60 -10.32 6.93 -12.57
C LEU A 60 -10.09 8.40 -12.21
N GLY A 61 -9.20 9.12 -12.93
CA GLY A 61 -8.88 10.51 -12.65
C GLY A 61 -8.01 10.70 -11.40
N VAL A 62 -7.31 9.66 -10.95
CA VAL A 62 -6.47 9.68 -9.74
C VAL A 62 -5.08 9.14 -10.00
N GLU A 63 -4.11 9.59 -9.21
CA GLU A 63 -2.73 9.14 -9.25
C GLU A 63 -2.28 8.74 -7.82
N PRO A 64 -2.34 7.45 -7.46
CA PRO A 64 -2.00 7.02 -6.10
C PRO A 64 -0.54 7.29 -5.72
N THR A 65 -0.32 7.81 -4.52
CA THR A 65 1.02 8.06 -3.95
C THR A 65 1.40 7.07 -2.87
N VAL A 66 0.46 6.24 -2.40
CA VAL A 66 0.70 5.15 -1.43
C VAL A 66 0.93 3.83 -2.18
N ALA A 67 2.15 3.30 -2.13
CA ALA A 67 2.42 1.92 -2.57
C ALA A 67 1.89 0.93 -1.51
N TYR A 68 1.35 -0.21 -1.92
CA TYR A 68 0.62 -1.10 -1.01
C TYR A 68 0.80 -2.56 -1.43
N CYS A 69 1.62 -3.31 -0.69
CA CYS A 69 1.81 -4.76 -0.88
C CYS A 69 1.90 -5.44 0.48
N VAL A 70 0.75 -5.87 1.00
CA VAL A 70 0.64 -6.34 2.39
C VAL A 70 0.89 -7.82 2.56
N ASP A 71 0.82 -8.61 1.48
CA ASP A 71 0.97 -10.07 1.54
C ASP A 71 2.18 -10.59 0.76
N SER A 72 3.14 -9.71 0.46
CA SER A 72 4.43 -10.12 -0.10
C SER A 72 5.35 -10.65 1.00
N PHE A 73 6.10 -11.72 0.73
CA PHE A 73 6.99 -12.36 1.72
C PHE A 73 8.39 -11.75 1.71
N GLY A 74 8.51 -10.56 2.29
CA GLY A 74 9.77 -9.79 2.31
C GLY A 74 9.80 -8.69 1.25
N HIS A 75 10.78 -7.80 1.39
CA HIS A 75 10.84 -6.54 0.64
C HIS A 75 12.30 -6.16 0.37
N ALA A 76 12.66 -6.01 -0.91
CA ALA A 76 14.04 -5.68 -1.30
C ALA A 76 14.50 -4.31 -0.77
N GLY A 77 15.76 -4.23 -0.31
CA GLY A 77 16.35 -3.03 0.28
C GLY A 77 16.37 -1.79 -0.63
N ALA A 78 16.34 -1.99 -1.95
CA ALA A 78 16.34 -0.93 -2.95
C ALA A 78 14.95 -0.34 -3.26
N LEU A 79 13.88 -0.87 -2.66
CA LEU A 79 12.51 -0.40 -2.91
C LEU A 79 12.29 1.09 -2.64
N PRO A 80 12.87 1.72 -1.59
CA PRO A 80 12.71 3.16 -1.38
C PRO A 80 13.08 3.99 -2.62
N GLN A 81 14.19 3.67 -3.28
CA GLN A 81 14.60 4.36 -4.51
C GLN A 81 13.59 4.18 -5.63
N ILE A 82 13.21 2.93 -5.92
CA ILE A 82 12.32 2.60 -7.03
C ILE A 82 10.94 3.22 -6.82
N LEU A 83 10.37 3.07 -5.62
CA LEU A 83 9.05 3.59 -5.28
C LEU A 83 9.02 5.13 -5.35
N ARG A 84 10.06 5.81 -4.82
CA ARG A 84 10.19 7.27 -4.96
C ARG A 84 10.30 7.69 -6.42
N GLY A 85 11.11 7.00 -7.22
CA GLY A 85 11.23 7.24 -8.66
C GLY A 85 9.92 7.04 -9.43
N CYS A 86 9.04 6.18 -8.93
CA CYS A 86 7.69 5.97 -9.47
C CYS A 86 6.65 6.98 -8.92
N GLY A 87 7.05 7.96 -8.11
CA GLY A 87 6.16 8.96 -7.54
C GLY A 87 5.30 8.46 -6.38
N PHE A 88 5.75 7.44 -5.64
CA PHE A 88 5.14 7.09 -4.35
C PHE A 88 5.82 7.87 -3.22
N ASP A 89 5.08 8.23 -2.18
CA ASP A 89 5.59 8.90 -0.99
C ASP A 89 5.59 8.01 0.27
N SER A 90 4.81 6.93 0.22
CA SER A 90 4.59 6.04 1.34
C SER A 90 4.41 4.61 0.87
N TYR A 91 4.67 3.67 1.78
CA TYR A 91 4.60 2.24 1.52
C TYR A 91 3.95 1.50 2.68
N VAL A 92 2.93 0.69 2.39
CA VAL A 92 2.26 -0.16 3.37
C VAL A 92 2.55 -1.63 3.09
N PHE A 93 2.96 -2.35 4.13
CA PHE A 93 3.27 -3.78 4.08
C PHE A 93 2.91 -4.45 5.41
N MET A 94 2.94 -5.79 5.49
CA MET A 94 2.72 -6.52 6.76
C MET A 94 3.87 -7.46 7.11
N ARG A 95 4.28 -8.33 6.19
CA ARG A 95 5.32 -9.34 6.43
C ARG A 95 6.69 -8.79 6.05
N PRO A 96 7.79 -9.08 6.75
CA PRO A 96 7.90 -9.92 7.93
C PRO A 96 7.32 -9.30 9.20
N GLY A 97 6.78 -10.14 10.07
CA GLY A 97 6.27 -9.75 11.38
C GLY A 97 7.37 -9.39 12.38
N PRO A 98 7.02 -8.89 13.58
CA PRO A 98 7.98 -8.48 14.60
C PRO A 98 8.94 -9.60 15.06
N HIS A 99 8.51 -10.86 15.01
CA HIS A 99 9.31 -12.03 15.38
C HIS A 99 10.37 -12.40 14.32
N GLU A 100 10.19 -11.95 13.08
CA GLU A 100 11.11 -12.20 11.95
C GLU A 100 12.04 -11.00 11.72
N LYS A 101 11.52 -9.78 11.90
CA LYS A 101 12.28 -8.54 11.74
C LYS A 101 11.86 -7.49 12.76
N THR A 102 12.81 -7.14 13.63
CA THR A 102 12.70 -5.96 14.49
C THR A 102 12.82 -4.70 13.66
N LEU A 103 11.83 -3.81 13.81
CA LEU A 103 11.76 -2.49 13.18
C LEU A 103 11.65 -1.44 14.30
N PRO A 104 12.10 -0.19 14.09
CA PRO A 104 12.12 0.83 15.14
C PRO A 104 10.72 1.26 15.59
N ALA A 105 9.71 1.12 14.73
CA ALA A 105 8.31 1.44 15.00
C ALA A 105 7.42 0.80 13.93
N SER A 106 6.10 0.85 14.13
CA SER A 106 5.11 0.52 13.09
C SER A 106 5.14 1.50 11.92
N VAL A 107 5.53 2.76 12.17
CA VAL A 107 5.73 3.80 11.14
C VAL A 107 7.15 4.33 11.22
N PHE A 108 7.88 4.30 10.11
CA PHE A 108 9.28 4.71 10.08
C PHE A 108 9.73 5.18 8.70
N TRP A 109 10.78 5.99 8.66
CA TRP A 109 11.45 6.32 7.40
C TRP A 109 12.33 5.16 6.98
N TRP A 110 11.98 4.52 5.86
CA TRP A 110 12.82 3.49 5.26
C TRP A 110 13.75 4.13 4.23
N GLN A 111 15.05 4.09 4.51
CA GLN A 111 16.10 4.58 3.62
C GLN A 111 16.71 3.42 2.81
N GLY A 112 16.79 3.60 1.50
CA GLY A 112 17.50 2.71 0.59
C GLY A 112 19.01 2.96 0.58
N PRO A 113 19.82 2.07 -0.02
CA PRO A 113 21.28 2.21 -0.10
C PRO A 113 21.75 3.50 -0.81
N ASP A 114 20.93 4.06 -1.70
CA ASP A 114 21.21 5.30 -2.43
C ASP A 114 20.88 6.57 -1.63
N GLY A 115 20.30 6.43 -0.43
CA GLY A 115 19.85 7.55 0.39
C GLY A 115 18.40 7.99 0.14
N SER A 116 17.71 7.44 -0.86
CA SER A 116 16.29 7.68 -1.06
C SER A 116 15.48 7.19 0.13
N ARG A 117 14.45 7.94 0.53
CA ARG A 117 13.60 7.61 1.69
C ARG A 117 12.13 7.54 1.33
N ILE A 118 11.42 6.57 1.90
CA ILE A 118 9.96 6.46 1.82
C ILE A 118 9.35 6.27 3.22
N LEU A 119 8.16 6.84 3.46
CA LEU A 119 7.48 6.64 4.74
C LEU A 119 6.81 5.26 4.74
N ALA A 120 7.31 4.35 5.57
CA ALA A 120 6.84 2.98 5.61
C ALA A 120 5.91 2.75 6.81
N PHE A 121 4.82 2.01 6.60
CA PHE A 121 3.89 1.56 7.63
C PHE A 121 3.81 0.03 7.60
N ARG A 122 4.22 -0.63 8.69
CA ARG A 122 4.00 -2.06 8.89
C ARG A 122 2.68 -2.28 9.63
N ILE A 123 1.75 -2.99 8.99
CA ILE A 123 0.46 -3.35 9.57
C ILE A 123 0.67 -4.14 10.87
N THR A 124 -0.12 -3.80 11.89
CA THR A 124 -0.13 -4.50 13.17
C THR A 124 -1.05 -5.72 13.07
N ASN A 125 -0.54 -6.89 13.48
CA ASN A 125 -1.23 -8.19 13.50
C ASN A 125 -1.64 -8.75 12.12
N SER A 126 -2.62 -8.15 11.43
CA SER A 126 -3.24 -8.70 10.23
C SER A 126 -3.82 -7.59 9.34
N TYR A 127 -3.85 -7.79 8.01
CA TYR A 127 -4.58 -6.93 7.07
C TYR A 127 -6.05 -7.37 6.89
N THR A 128 -6.50 -8.37 7.64
CA THR A 128 -7.90 -8.84 7.73
C THR A 128 -8.27 -9.13 9.18
N THR A 129 -9.54 -8.96 9.53
CA THR A 129 -10.03 -9.22 10.89
C THR A 129 -11.40 -9.88 10.87
N ARG A 130 -11.61 -10.88 11.73
CA ARG A 130 -12.94 -11.47 11.96
C ARG A 130 -13.69 -10.62 12.99
N THR A 131 -15.02 -10.56 12.90
CA THR A 131 -15.86 -9.69 13.76
C THR A 131 -15.57 -9.85 15.25
N VAL A 132 -15.37 -11.10 15.73
CA VAL A 132 -15.10 -11.39 17.15
C VAL A 132 -13.74 -10.87 17.65
N ASP A 133 -12.80 -10.60 16.74
CA ASP A 133 -11.44 -10.17 17.05
C ASP A 133 -11.24 -8.65 16.87
N GLN A 134 -12.28 -7.90 16.46
CA GLN A 134 -12.17 -6.48 16.06
C GLN A 134 -11.66 -5.57 17.16
N GLU A 135 -12.19 -5.67 18.37
CA GLU A 135 -11.78 -4.82 19.49
C GLU A 135 -10.30 -5.03 19.81
N ALA A 136 -9.86 -6.29 19.94
CA ALA A 136 -8.48 -6.63 20.19
C ALA A 136 -7.55 -6.14 19.07
N HIS A 137 -7.99 -6.22 17.81
CA HIS A 137 -7.24 -5.73 16.67
C HIS A 137 -7.08 -4.20 16.68
N ILE A 138 -8.15 -3.46 17.00
CA ILE A 138 -8.12 -2.00 17.16
C ILE A 138 -7.18 -1.59 18.29
N LEU A 139 -7.33 -2.22 19.47
CA LEU A 139 -6.49 -1.92 20.63
C LEU A 139 -5.02 -2.18 20.34
N ALA A 140 -4.70 -3.25 19.61
CA ALA A 140 -3.33 -3.54 19.19
C ALA A 140 -2.78 -2.49 18.24
N ALA A 141 -3.55 -2.05 17.23
CA ALA A 141 -3.13 -0.99 16.31
C ALA A 141 -2.90 0.34 17.04
N VAL A 142 -3.74 0.68 18.02
CA VAL A 142 -3.59 1.88 18.87
C VAL A 142 -2.34 1.77 19.75
N ALA A 143 -2.11 0.62 20.38
CA ALA A 143 -0.93 0.39 21.22
C ALA A 143 0.38 0.43 20.43
N ALA A 144 0.38 -0.03 19.17
CA ALA A 144 1.54 0.00 18.28
C ALA A 144 1.80 1.37 17.63
N LYS A 145 0.89 2.34 17.77
CA LYS A 145 1.02 3.69 17.21
C LYS A 145 2.18 4.43 17.90
N PRO A 146 3.12 5.02 17.14
CA PRO A 146 4.13 5.91 17.72
C PRO A 146 3.48 7.06 18.49
N ALA A 147 4.05 7.43 19.64
CA ALA A 147 3.49 8.46 20.51
C ALA A 147 3.35 9.83 19.82
N GLN A 148 4.16 10.09 18.78
CA GLN A 148 4.20 11.34 18.02
C GLN A 148 3.08 11.46 16.97
N LEU A 149 2.32 10.38 16.70
CA LEU A 149 1.23 10.40 15.72
C LEU A 149 -0.11 10.46 16.44
N ASP A 150 -1.03 11.29 15.94
CA ASP A 150 -2.39 11.38 16.50
C ASP A 150 -3.29 10.23 16.04
N ALA A 151 -3.00 9.65 14.87
CA ALA A 151 -3.78 8.59 14.25
C ALA A 151 -2.92 7.39 13.85
N THR A 152 -3.57 6.23 13.69
CA THR A 152 -2.98 4.99 13.17
C THR A 152 -3.95 4.33 12.21
N MET A 153 -3.45 3.44 11.36
CA MET A 153 -4.29 2.62 10.49
C MET A 153 -4.58 1.28 11.17
N CYS A 154 -5.83 0.86 11.09
CA CYS A 154 -6.33 -0.44 11.53
C CYS A 154 -7.06 -1.08 10.35
N PHE A 155 -6.83 -2.36 10.10
CA PHE A 155 -7.32 -3.05 8.90
C PHE A 155 -8.34 -4.13 9.28
N PHE A 156 -9.35 -4.32 8.44
CA PHE A 156 -10.48 -5.22 8.69
C PHE A 156 -10.73 -6.12 7.48
#